data_AF-A0A948Z5C6-F1
#
_entry.id   AF-A0A948Z5C6-F1
#
_cell.length_a   1.000
_cell.length_b   1.000
_cell.length_c   1.000
_cell.angle_alpha   90.00
_cell.angle_beta   90.00
_cell.angle_gamma   90.00
#
_symmetry.space_group_name_H-M   'P 1'
#
loop_
_entity.id
_entity.type
_entity.pdbx_description
1 polymer ?
#
loop_
_entity_poly.entity_id
_entity_poly.type
_entity_poly.pdbx_seq_one_letter_code
_entity_poly.pdbx_strand_id
1 'polypeptide(L)'
;MKSFIVFFIVLFSTVVQAETIYVGDIIEITVRTGPGIDRKIVAMIKSGETVEVLNPEEVEKDWSLVRITNGKEGWVLSRFLTSKEPDGLVLERLKKKHGVLKNQAVSLIEENKVYKKENNKLNSELKTNKEISY
;
A
#
# COMPACT_ATOMS: atom_id res chain seq x y z
N MET A 1 -33.04 -35.65 -44.66
CA MET A 1 -32.74 -34.25 -44.27
C MET A 1 -32.90 -33.96 -42.76
N LYS A 2 -32.93 -34.97 -41.87
CA LYS A 2 -32.99 -34.74 -40.40
C LYS A 2 -31.63 -34.93 -39.70
N SER A 3 -30.70 -35.68 -40.28
CA SER A 3 -29.35 -35.90 -39.70
C SER A 3 -28.36 -34.76 -39.93
N PHE A 4 -28.62 -33.82 -40.85
CA PHE A 4 -27.65 -32.73 -41.13
C PHE A 4 -27.74 -31.57 -40.13
N ILE A 5 -28.84 -31.45 -39.39
CA ILE A 5 -29.08 -30.38 -38.41
C ILE A 5 -28.35 -30.63 -37.08
N VAL A 6 -28.11 -31.89 -36.71
CA VAL A 6 -27.46 -32.23 -35.43
C VAL A 6 -25.96 -31.91 -35.46
N PHE A 7 -25.31 -31.94 -36.63
CA PHE A 7 -23.89 -31.65 -36.76
C PHE A 7 -23.55 -30.15 -36.60
N PHE A 8 -24.51 -29.26 -36.83
CA PHE A 8 -24.29 -27.81 -36.74
C PHE A 8 -24.37 -27.27 -35.30
N ILE A 9 -25.00 -28.00 -34.38
CA ILE A 9 -25.17 -27.59 -32.97
C ILE A 9 -23.92 -27.87 -32.12
N VAL A 10 -23.04 -28.79 -32.54
CA VAL A 10 -21.83 -29.15 -31.76
C VAL A 10 -20.68 -28.13 -31.97
N LEU A 11 -20.70 -27.38 -33.07
CA LEU A 11 -19.63 -26.43 -33.44
C LEU A 11 -19.74 -25.05 -32.76
N PHE A 12 -20.82 -24.80 -32.02
CA PHE A 12 -21.03 -23.55 -31.28
C PHE A 12 -20.78 -23.70 -29.77
N SER A 13 -19.84 -24.57 -29.38
CA SER A 13 -19.35 -24.62 -28.01
C SER A 13 -18.49 -23.38 -27.75
N THR A 14 -19.08 -22.32 -27.19
CA THR A 14 -18.34 -21.13 -26.77
C THR A 14 -17.30 -21.52 -25.72
N VAL A 15 -16.03 -21.25 -26.00
CA VAL A 15 -14.93 -21.43 -25.04
C VAL A 15 -15.11 -20.38 -23.95
N VAL A 16 -15.61 -20.78 -22.78
CA VAL A 16 -15.54 -19.96 -21.57
C VAL A 16 -14.05 -19.87 -21.18
N GLN A 17 -13.43 -18.73 -21.44
CA GLN A 17 -12.09 -18.41 -20.94
C GLN A 17 -12.24 -17.93 -19.49
N ALA A 18 -11.56 -18.60 -18.57
CA ALA A 18 -11.47 -18.13 -17.19
C ALA A 18 -10.53 -16.92 -17.13
N GLU A 19 -11.01 -15.79 -16.62
CA GLU A 19 -10.20 -14.59 -16.42
C GLU A 19 -9.47 -14.67 -15.07
N THR A 20 -8.16 -14.43 -15.07
CA THR A 20 -7.39 -14.35 -13.82
C THR A 20 -7.61 -12.99 -13.19
N ILE A 21 -8.31 -12.97 -12.05
CA ILE A 21 -8.58 -11.77 -11.27
C ILE A 21 -7.80 -11.81 -9.95
N TYR A 22 -7.43 -10.64 -9.43
CA TYR A 22 -6.74 -10.53 -8.14
C TYR A 22 -7.74 -10.45 -6.98
N VAL A 23 -7.38 -11.03 -5.84
CA VAL A 23 -8.07 -10.73 -4.57
C VAL A 23 -7.64 -9.33 -4.14
N GLY A 24 -8.60 -8.43 -3.94
CA GLY A 24 -8.31 -7.06 -3.51
C GLY A 24 -7.82 -6.99 -2.07
N ASP A 25 -6.85 -6.12 -1.79
CA ASP A 25 -6.23 -5.93 -0.47
C ASP A 25 -7.14 -5.22 0.56
N ILE A 26 -8.26 -4.62 0.11
CA ILE A 26 -9.16 -3.88 0.99
C ILE A 26 -10.12 -4.86 1.66
N ILE A 27 -9.76 -5.27 2.88
CA ILE A 27 -10.64 -6.06 3.74
C ILE A 27 -11.36 -5.09 4.67
N GLU A 28 -12.68 -5.01 4.55
CA GLU A 28 -13.55 -4.43 5.57
C GLU A 28 -13.95 -5.52 6.56
N ILE A 29 -13.76 -5.28 7.85
CA ILE A 29 -14.15 -6.21 8.92
C ILE A 29 -15.28 -5.62 9.75
N THR A 30 -16.16 -6.51 10.23
CA THR A 30 -17.34 -6.14 11.01
C THR A 30 -16.99 -5.96 12.49
N VAL A 31 -17.44 -4.87 13.09
CA VAL A 31 -17.47 -4.69 14.55
C VAL A 31 -18.87 -5.07 15.05
N ARG A 32 -18.96 -5.94 16.05
CA ARG A 32 -20.22 -6.52 16.53
C ARG A 32 -20.48 -6.22 18.00
N THR A 33 -21.73 -6.36 18.43
CA THR A 33 -22.14 -6.15 19.83
C THR A 33 -21.59 -7.19 20.81
N GLY A 34 -21.09 -8.33 20.32
CA GLY A 34 -20.60 -9.43 21.14
C GLY A 34 -19.74 -10.39 20.32
N PRO A 35 -19.10 -11.38 20.97
CA PRO A 35 -18.43 -12.46 20.26
C PRO A 35 -19.48 -13.36 19.59
N GLY A 36 -19.35 -13.56 18.28
CA GLY A 36 -20.23 -14.43 17.50
C GLY A 36 -20.71 -13.84 16.17
N ILE A 37 -20.96 -14.71 15.19
CA ILE A 37 -21.45 -14.33 13.85
C ILE A 37 -22.95 -13.98 13.84
N ASP A 38 -23.68 -14.39 14.87
CA ASP A 38 -25.09 -14.09 15.13
C ASP A 38 -25.30 -12.72 15.79
N ARG A 39 -24.22 -12.07 16.24
CA ARG A 39 -24.27 -10.77 16.92
C ARG A 39 -24.47 -9.63 15.94
N LYS A 40 -25.21 -8.61 16.36
CA LYS A 40 -25.52 -7.42 15.54
C LYS A 40 -24.24 -6.67 15.16
N ILE A 41 -24.11 -6.29 13.90
CA ILE A 41 -23.05 -5.42 13.40
C ILE A 41 -23.35 -3.97 13.81
N VAL A 42 -22.35 -3.30 14.40
CA VAL A 42 -22.47 -1.92 14.91
C VAL A 42 -21.54 -0.94 14.21
N ALA A 43 -20.54 -1.42 13.48
CA ALA A 43 -19.66 -0.65 12.61
C ALA A 43 -18.94 -1.57 11.61
N MET A 44 -18.34 -0.97 10.60
CA MET A 44 -17.37 -1.59 9.69
C MET A 44 -16.07 -0.81 9.81
N ILE A 45 -14.92 -1.49 9.80
CA ILE A 45 -13.60 -0.86 9.80
C ILE A 45 -12.78 -1.43 8.65
N LYS A 46 -11.96 -0.60 8.01
CA LYS A 46 -11.13 -0.96 6.87
C LYS A 46 -9.74 -1.42 7.31
N SER A 47 -9.11 -2.22 6.46
CA SER A 47 -7.70 -2.58 6.61
C SER A 47 -6.83 -1.33 6.70
N GLY A 48 -5.89 -1.32 7.64
CA GLY A 48 -5.02 -0.17 7.92
C GLY A 48 -5.60 0.83 8.94
N GLU A 49 -6.88 0.74 9.28
CA GLU A 49 -7.41 1.48 10.44
C GLU A 49 -6.84 0.89 11.74
N THR A 50 -6.56 1.77 12.70
CA THR A 50 -6.05 1.37 14.01
C THR A 50 -7.19 1.21 15.00
N VAL A 51 -7.03 0.25 15.90
CA VAL A 51 -7.98 -0.02 16.99
C VAL A 51 -7.20 -0.24 18.28
N GLU A 52 -7.81 0.07 19.41
CA GLU A 52 -7.29 -0.24 20.74
C GLU A 52 -7.90 -1.56 21.21
N VAL A 53 -7.08 -2.55 21.55
CA VAL A 53 -7.56 -3.83 22.12
C VAL A 53 -7.72 -3.66 23.63
N LEU A 54 -8.94 -3.86 24.13
CA LEU A 54 -9.26 -3.61 25.55
C LEU A 54 -8.96 -4.83 26.44
N ASN A 55 -9.02 -6.05 25.91
CA ASN A 55 -8.70 -7.30 26.61
C ASN A 55 -7.59 -8.08 25.90
N PRO A 56 -6.31 -7.65 25.99
CA PRO A 56 -5.20 -8.28 25.28
C PRO A 56 -4.97 -9.75 25.67
N GLU A 57 -5.36 -10.15 26.89
CA GLU A 57 -5.24 -11.53 27.37
C GLU A 57 -6.25 -12.49 26.71
N GLU A 58 -7.31 -11.96 26.07
CA GLU A 58 -8.36 -12.77 25.43
C GLU A 58 -8.25 -12.83 23.91
N VAL A 59 -7.21 -12.27 23.30
CA VAL A 59 -7.02 -12.24 21.84
C VAL A 59 -6.92 -13.66 21.24
N GLU A 60 -6.53 -14.65 22.04
CA GLU A 60 -6.51 -16.07 21.64
C GLU A 60 -7.90 -16.71 21.55
N LYS A 61 -8.92 -16.12 22.17
CA LYS A 61 -10.32 -16.46 21.89
C LYS A 61 -10.64 -15.79 20.55
N ASP A 62 -11.32 -16.46 19.64
CA ASP A 62 -11.55 -16.04 18.22
C ASP A 62 -12.02 -14.58 18.00
N TRP A 63 -12.43 -13.89 19.07
CA TRP A 63 -12.93 -12.53 19.11
C TRP A 63 -12.16 -11.66 20.10
N SER A 64 -11.88 -10.42 19.70
CA SER A 64 -11.25 -9.39 20.53
C SER A 64 -12.21 -8.24 20.75
N LEU A 65 -12.32 -7.75 21.98
CA LEU A 65 -12.99 -6.50 22.30
C LEU A 65 -12.06 -5.32 21.96
N VAL A 66 -12.54 -4.41 21.13
CA VAL A 66 -11.77 -3.26 20.66
C VAL A 66 -12.54 -1.95 20.82
N ARG A 67 -11.79 -0.86 20.96
CA ARG A 67 -12.28 0.52 20.79
C ARG A 67 -11.81 1.06 19.44
N ILE A 68 -12.76 1.52 18.63
CA ILE A 68 -12.48 2.12 17.31
C ILE A 68 -12.27 3.63 17.44
N THR A 69 -11.76 4.27 16.38
CA THR A 69 -11.35 5.68 16.35
C THR A 69 -12.41 6.69 16.79
N ASN A 70 -13.70 6.37 16.62
CA ASN A 70 -14.81 7.21 17.07
C ASN A 70 -15.19 7.00 18.56
N GLY A 71 -14.40 6.23 19.31
CA GLY A 71 -14.61 5.92 20.73
C GLY A 71 -15.60 4.78 21.00
N LYS A 72 -16.26 4.23 19.99
CA LYS A 72 -17.20 3.11 20.15
C LYS A 72 -16.45 1.81 20.43
N GLU A 73 -17.05 0.97 21.25
CA GLU A 73 -16.53 -0.36 21.59
C GLU A 73 -17.33 -1.47 20.93
N GLY A 74 -16.66 -2.57 20.60
CA GLY A 74 -17.29 -3.75 20.06
C GLY A 74 -16.30 -4.87 19.75
N TRP A 75 -16.83 -5.99 19.27
CA TRP A 75 -16.09 -7.23 19.08
C TRP A 75 -15.75 -7.45 17.61
N VAL A 76 -14.49 -7.81 17.35
CA VAL A 76 -13.96 -8.13 16.01
C VAL A 76 -13.27 -9.50 16.05
N LEU A 77 -13.15 -10.16 14.90
CA LEU A 77 -12.43 -11.43 14.81
C LEU A 77 -10.93 -11.19 14.99
N SER A 78 -10.32 -11.87 15.97
CA SER A 78 -8.91 -11.67 16.36
C SER A 78 -7.93 -11.94 15.22
N ARG A 79 -8.25 -12.88 14.32
CA ARG A 79 -7.43 -13.22 13.13
C ARG A 79 -7.20 -12.07 12.14
N PHE A 80 -7.97 -11.00 12.23
CA PHE A 80 -7.80 -9.80 11.40
C PHE A 80 -7.01 -8.70 12.10
N LEU A 81 -6.66 -8.90 13.37
CA LEU A 81 -5.83 -7.98 14.13
C LEU A 81 -4.36 -8.41 14.04
N THR A 82 -3.48 -7.44 13.87
CA THR A 82 -2.04 -7.65 13.80
C THR A 82 -1.32 -6.45 14.40
N SER A 83 -0.22 -6.71 15.09
CA SER A 83 0.70 -5.66 15.56
C SER A 83 1.63 -5.15 14.45
N LYS A 84 1.75 -5.91 13.35
CA LYS A 84 2.54 -5.52 12.18
C LYS A 84 1.72 -4.55 11.32
N GLU A 85 2.34 -3.43 10.94
CA GLU A 85 1.76 -2.51 9.97
C GLU A 85 1.47 -3.23 8.62
N PRO A 86 0.27 -3.07 8.02
CA PRO A 86 -0.07 -3.69 6.74
C PRO A 86 0.88 -3.29 5.61
N ASP A 87 1.29 -4.27 4.80
CA ASP A 87 2.30 -4.08 3.74
C ASP A 87 1.87 -3.03 2.69
N GLY A 88 0.56 -2.89 2.43
CA GLY A 88 0.02 -1.85 1.54
C GLY A 88 0.31 -0.42 2.03
N LEU A 89 0.18 -0.16 3.33
CA LEU A 89 0.52 1.14 3.92
C LEU A 89 2.02 1.40 3.89
N VAL A 90 2.82 0.37 4.17
CA VAL A 90 4.28 0.44 4.07
C VAL A 90 4.71 0.76 2.64
N LEU A 91 4.11 0.09 1.65
CA LEU A 91 4.40 0.32 0.23
C LEU A 91 4.06 1.75 -0.20
N GLU A 92 2.92 2.29 0.24
CA GLU A 92 2.54 3.68 -0.05
C GLU A 92 3.58 4.67 0.52
N ARG A 93 3.98 4.49 1.78
CA ARG A 93 5.02 5.32 2.43
C ARG A 93 6.35 5.19 1.71
N LEU A 94 6.76 3.98 1.32
CA LEU A 94 8.01 3.73 0.60
C LEU A 94 8.00 4.40 -0.78
N LYS A 95 6.90 4.34 -1.53
CA LYS A 95 6.75 5.03 -2.81
C LYS A 95 6.89 6.54 -2.65
N LYS A 96 6.24 7.14 -1.64
CA LYS A 96 6.39 8.58 -1.34
C LYS A 96 7.84 8.93 -1.01
N LYS A 97 8.48 8.16 -0.11
CA LYS A 97 9.88 8.37 0.28
C LYS A 97 10.83 8.25 -0.91
N HIS A 98 10.61 7.27 -1.79
CA HIS A 98 11.39 7.10 -3.01
C HIS A 98 11.26 8.31 -3.95
N GLY A 99 10.04 8.83 -4.13
CA GLY A 99 9.81 10.03 -4.94
C GLY A 99 10.55 11.26 -4.40
N VAL A 100 10.47 11.49 -3.09
CA VAL A 100 11.20 12.60 -2.44
C VAL A 100 12.71 12.43 -2.60
N LEU A 101 13.24 11.24 -2.31
CA LEU A 101 14.67 10.98 -2.37
C LEU A 101 15.22 11.08 -3.79
N LYS A 102 14.45 10.62 -4.78
CA LYS A 102 14.78 10.78 -6.20
C LYS A 102 14.90 12.26 -6.58
N ASN A 103 13.96 13.10 -6.15
CA ASN A 103 13.99 14.52 -6.44
C ASN A 103 15.19 15.21 -5.76
N GLN A 104 15.50 14.86 -4.52
CA GLN A 104 16.68 15.35 -3.81
C GLN A 104 17.99 14.93 -4.51
N ALA A 105 18.07 13.69 -4.99
CA ALA A 105 19.22 13.24 -5.74
C ALA A 105 19.40 14.05 -7.04
N VAL A 106 18.32 14.33 -7.76
CA VAL A 106 18.35 15.16 -8.98
C VAL A 106 18.82 16.58 -8.65
N SER A 107 18.30 17.23 -7.61
CA SER A 107 18.72 18.58 -7.23
C SER A 107 20.19 18.64 -6.83
N LEU A 108 20.67 17.67 -6.04
CA LEU A 108 22.07 17.59 -5.62
C LEU A 108 23.02 17.35 -6.80
N ILE A 109 22.59 16.58 -7.80
CA ILE A 109 23.40 16.34 -9.01
C ILE A 109 23.57 17.64 -9.81
N GLU A 110 22.50 18.41 -10.00
CA GLU A 110 22.58 19.69 -10.72
C GLU A 110 23.37 20.74 -9.92
N GLU A 111 23.20 20.82 -8.59
CA GLU A 111 23.99 21.71 -7.73
C GLU A 111 25.49 21.38 -7.81
N ASN A 112 25.85 20.09 -7.72
CA ASN A 112 27.24 19.64 -7.87
C ASN A 112 27.83 19.99 -9.24
N LYS A 113 27.02 19.93 -10.30
CA LYS A 113 27.45 20.31 -11.65
C LYS A 113 27.72 21.81 -11.75
N VAL A 114 26.92 22.65 -11.09
CA VAL A 114 27.17 24.10 -10.99
C VAL A 114 28.45 24.36 -10.22
N TYR A 115 28.62 23.79 -9.02
CA TYR A 115 29.84 23.98 -8.22
C TYR A 115 31.10 23.50 -8.94
N LYS A 116 31.04 22.43 -9.73
CA LYS A 116 32.17 21.99 -10.55
C LYS A 116 32.54 23.02 -11.62
N LYS A 117 31.55 23.61 -12.30
CA LYS A 117 31.78 24.67 -13.28
C LYS A 117 32.39 25.90 -12.63
N GLU A 118 31.87 26.32 -11.49
CA GLU A 118 32.35 27.49 -10.74
C GLU A 118 33.77 27.29 -10.21
N ASN A 119 34.06 26.12 -9.61
CA ASN A 119 35.42 25.77 -9.18
C ASN A 119 36.42 25.77 -10.35
N ASN A 120 36.03 25.25 -11.52
CA ASN A 120 36.90 25.27 -12.70
C ASN A 120 37.16 26.70 -13.18
N LYS A 121 36.14 27.56 -13.20
CA LYS A 121 36.26 28.98 -13.57
C LYS A 121 37.18 29.72 -12.61
N LEU A 122 36.95 29.59 -11.31
CA LEU A 122 37.78 30.23 -10.28
C LEU A 122 39.23 29.77 -10.35
N ASN A 123 39.47 28.47 -10.57
CA ASN A 123 40.81 27.94 -10.76
C ASN A 123 41.50 28.49 -12.01
N SER A 124 40.76 28.72 -13.10
CA SER A 124 41.32 29.38 -14.29
C SER A 124 41.68 30.84 -14.01
N GLU A 125 40.79 31.60 -13.38
CA GLU A 125 41.01 33.00 -13.02
C GLU A 125 42.19 33.18 -12.05
N LEU A 126 42.34 32.30 -11.07
CA LEU A 126 43.47 32.29 -10.15
C LEU A 126 44.80 32.04 -10.85
N LYS A 127 44.84 31.19 -11.88
CA LYS A 127 46.06 30.97 -12.68
C LYS A 127 46.43 32.22 -13.47
N THR A 128 45.46 32.81 -14.16
CA THR A 128 45.69 34.03 -14.96
C THR A 128 46.17 35.19 -14.10
N ASN A 129 45.57 35.41 -12.93
CA ASN A 129 46.00 36.48 -12.03
C ASN A 129 47.42 36.27 -11.50
N LYS A 130 47.81 35.03 -11.20
CA LYS A 130 49.20 34.73 -10.79
C LYS A 130 50.20 35.01 -11.91
N GLU A 131 49.85 34.72 -13.15
CA GLU A 131 50.71 35.00 -14.32
C GLU A 131 50.88 36.50 -14.60
N ILE A 132 49.88 37.33 -14.29
CA ILE A 132 49.92 38.80 -14.45
C ILE A 132 50.68 39.50 -13.31
N SER A 133 50.88 38.83 -12.18
CA SER A 133 51.50 39.39 -10.96
C SER A 133 53.04 39.31 -10.93
N TYR A 134 53.66 38.80 -12.00
CA TYR A 134 55.12 38.69 -12.20
C TYR A 134 55.56 39.55 -13.37
#